data_AF-A0A8D3ALC1-F1
#
_entry.id   AF-A0A8D3ALC1-F1
#
_cell.length_a   1.000
_cell.length_b   1.000
_cell.length_c   1.000
_cell.angle_alpha   90.00
_cell.angle_beta   90.00
_cell.angle_gamma   90.00
#
_symmetry.space_group_name_H-M   'P 1'
#
loop_
_entity.id
_entity.type
_entity.pdbx_description
1 polymer ?
#
loop_
_entity_poly.entity_id
_entity_poly.type
_entity_poly.pdbx_seq_one_letter_code
_entity_poly.pdbx_strand_id
1 'polypeptide(L)'
;MKKEQVVNCQFSVWYPIFKKHTIKSLILPLPQNVIDYLLDDGTLVVSGSDHNTQQTQTNNNDSDAEEDIQVSEVAPEFPEFTSKVLEAINSLGGRIFPKLNWSAPRDANWIALNSSLQCDSLSDIFLLFKSSDFITHDLTQPLPSFIFLFSSQILYTPPHLMDFFTPVIICPQLVLRKWSELIPGGEFRCFVKENKLIAICQRDYTQYYQHVFKQEEQTCQAIQEFFSQHIQYNFLDEDFVFDIYRDSQGRVWLIDLNPFGEVTDSLLFSWEELTSGEVANQQEGPAFRHTTSEVTVQPSPCLSYRIPRDFLELSTGEDAYKLIDFLKLKKKTEEKKV
;
A
#
# COMPACT_ATOMS: atom_id res chain seq x y z
N MET A 1 7.43 18.21 -5.60
CA MET A 1 6.51 17.87 -4.50
C MET A 1 6.98 18.54 -3.22
N LYS A 2 6.08 19.25 -2.51
CA LYS A 2 6.39 19.85 -1.21
C LYS A 2 6.21 18.80 -0.11
N LYS A 3 7.03 18.87 0.95
CA LYS A 3 6.95 17.94 2.11
C LYS A 3 5.56 17.92 2.74
N GLU A 4 4.92 19.09 2.79
CA GLU A 4 3.58 19.29 3.33
C GLU A 4 2.51 18.45 2.61
N GLN A 5 2.62 18.27 1.29
CA GLN A 5 1.66 17.46 0.52
C GLN A 5 1.67 15.99 0.96
N VAL A 6 2.84 15.44 1.29
CA VAL A 6 2.96 14.06 1.81
C VAL A 6 2.31 13.96 3.19
N VAL A 7 2.52 14.96 4.04
CA VAL A 7 1.93 15.01 5.39
C VAL A 7 0.41 15.11 5.32
N ASN A 8 -0.12 15.96 4.43
CA ASN A 8 -1.54 16.17 4.24
C ASN A 8 -2.27 14.94 3.67
N CYS A 9 -1.56 14.10 2.91
CA CYS A 9 -2.08 12.84 2.39
C CYS A 9 -2.06 11.68 3.41
N GLN A 10 -1.56 11.89 4.63
CA GLN A 10 -1.67 10.86 5.68
C GLN A 10 -3.12 10.57 6.01
N PHE A 11 -3.44 9.30 6.18
CA PHE A 11 -4.80 8.84 6.50
C PHE A 11 -5.42 9.58 7.69
N SER A 12 -4.64 9.81 8.75
CA SER A 12 -5.08 10.52 9.95
C SER A 12 -5.38 12.00 9.75
N VAL A 13 -4.84 12.62 8.71
CA VAL A 13 -5.08 14.03 8.38
C VAL A 13 -6.37 14.18 7.59
N TRP A 14 -6.54 13.40 6.52
CA TRP A 14 -7.71 13.56 5.64
C TRP A 14 -8.95 12.81 6.12
N TYR A 15 -8.81 11.68 6.83
CA TYR A 15 -9.95 10.87 7.26
C TYR A 15 -10.95 11.64 8.14
N PRO A 16 -10.54 12.46 9.14
CA PRO A 16 -11.47 13.28 9.92
C PRO A 16 -12.29 14.26 9.06
N ILE A 17 -11.68 14.82 8.00
CA ILE A 17 -12.32 15.76 7.08
C ILE A 17 -13.41 15.05 6.26
N PHE A 18 -13.09 13.89 5.70
CA PHE A 18 -13.95 13.17 4.76
C PHE A 18 -14.67 11.95 5.36
N LYS A 19 -14.75 11.85 6.68
CA LYS A 19 -15.30 10.69 7.41
C LYS A 19 -16.68 10.22 6.95
N LYS A 20 -17.53 11.14 6.47
CA LYS A 20 -18.89 10.84 5.98
C LYS A 20 -18.93 10.27 4.55
N HIS A 21 -17.85 10.45 3.79
CA HIS A 21 -17.76 10.15 2.37
C HIS A 21 -16.78 9.01 2.06
N THR A 22 -16.21 8.37 3.07
CA THR A 22 -15.28 7.24 2.95
C THR A 22 -15.73 6.05 3.79
N ILE A 23 -15.06 4.92 3.62
CA ILE A 23 -15.29 3.69 4.38
C ILE A 23 -14.92 3.92 5.85
N LYS A 24 -15.80 3.50 6.77
CA LYS A 24 -15.56 3.58 8.22
C LYS A 24 -14.23 2.91 8.57
N SER A 25 -13.37 3.66 9.26
CA SER A 25 -12.02 3.24 9.62
C SER A 25 -11.65 3.66 11.04
N LEU A 26 -10.70 2.95 11.63
CA LEU A 26 -10.05 3.26 12.91
C LEU A 26 -8.55 3.38 12.70
N ILE A 27 -7.92 4.22 13.52
CA ILE A 27 -6.49 4.50 13.44
C ILE A 27 -5.89 4.18 14.81
N LEU A 28 -4.88 3.32 14.82
CA LEU A 28 -4.15 2.91 16.02
C LEU A 28 -2.68 3.34 15.85
N PRO A 29 -2.05 3.97 16.85
CA PRO A 29 -0.61 4.21 16.79
C PRO A 29 0.14 2.87 16.80
N LEU A 30 1.18 2.74 15.98
CA LEU A 30 2.03 1.55 16.00
C LEU A 30 3.08 1.67 17.11
N PRO A 31 3.10 0.73 18.07
CA PRO A 31 4.16 0.68 19.08
C PRO A 31 5.53 0.41 18.45
N GLN A 32 6.60 0.92 19.06
CA GLN A 32 7.96 0.79 18.52
C GLN A 32 8.38 -0.67 18.34
N ASN A 33 8.12 -1.53 19.31
CA ASN A 33 8.42 -2.95 19.23
C ASN A 33 7.68 -3.66 18.10
N VAL A 34 6.50 -3.19 17.70
CA VAL A 34 5.77 -3.71 16.53
C VAL A 34 6.44 -3.23 15.24
N ILE A 35 6.88 -1.98 15.18
CA ILE A 35 7.63 -1.45 14.02
C ILE A 35 8.93 -2.23 13.83
N ASP A 36 9.69 -2.43 14.91
CA ASP A 36 10.95 -3.18 14.88
C ASP A 36 10.70 -4.63 14.40
N TYR A 37 9.62 -5.26 14.85
CA TYR A 37 9.22 -6.59 14.38
C TYR A 37 8.81 -6.63 12.90
N LEU A 38 8.10 -5.61 12.41
CA LEU A 38 7.73 -5.54 11.00
C LEU A 38 8.97 -5.37 10.10
N LEU A 39 9.96 -4.60 10.56
CA LEU A 39 11.23 -4.34 9.86
C LEU A 39 12.29 -5.43 10.02
N ASP A 40 12.11 -6.35 10.98
CA ASP A 40 13.01 -7.48 11.17
C ASP A 40 12.93 -8.45 9.97
N ASP A 41 14.08 -8.92 9.48
CA ASP A 41 14.17 -9.88 8.36
C ASP A 41 13.78 -11.31 8.76
N GLY A 42 13.42 -11.53 10.03
CA GLY A 42 13.01 -12.82 10.56
C GLY A 42 11.73 -13.37 9.92
N THR A 43 11.67 -14.70 9.82
CA THR A 43 10.46 -15.41 9.35
C THR A 43 9.30 -15.13 10.29
N LEU A 44 8.12 -14.84 9.72
CA LEU A 44 6.91 -14.68 10.51
C LEU A 44 6.55 -16.03 11.16
N VAL A 45 6.74 -16.11 12.48
CA VAL A 45 6.29 -17.25 13.28
C VAL A 45 4.81 -17.06 13.53
N VAL A 46 3.96 -17.71 12.73
CA VAL A 46 2.54 -17.84 13.05
C VAL A 46 2.46 -18.81 14.22
N SER A 47 2.02 -18.33 15.38
CA SER A 47 1.57 -19.23 16.44
C SER A 47 0.40 -20.03 15.87
N GLY A 48 0.69 -21.25 15.43
CA GLY A 48 -0.30 -22.17 14.90
C GLY A 48 -1.42 -22.30 15.92
N SER A 49 -2.65 -22.05 15.49
CA SER A 49 -3.83 -22.35 16.28
C SER A 49 -3.73 -23.81 16.71
N ASP A 50 -3.82 -24.09 18.01
CA ASP A 50 -3.73 -25.42 18.60
C ASP A 50 -4.69 -26.42 17.93
N HIS A 51 -4.19 -27.15 16.92
CA HIS A 51 -4.82 -28.33 16.37
C HIS A 51 -3.84 -29.50 16.47
N ASN A 52 -3.61 -29.93 17.72
CA ASN A 52 -3.57 -31.32 18.15
C ASN A 52 -2.93 -32.34 17.16
N THR A 53 -1.66 -32.17 16.80
CA THR A 53 -0.86 -33.26 16.26
C THR A 53 -0.20 -34.00 17.42
N GLN A 54 -0.94 -34.98 17.95
CA GLN A 54 -0.36 -35.96 18.86
C GLN A 54 0.85 -36.62 18.19
N GLN A 55 1.95 -36.60 18.93
CA GLN A 55 3.20 -37.30 18.63
C GLN A 55 2.92 -38.77 18.29
N THR A 56 3.21 -39.19 17.07
CA THR A 56 3.59 -40.57 16.79
C THR A 56 5.11 -40.66 16.87
N GLN A 57 5.60 -41.11 18.03
CA GLN A 57 6.97 -41.58 18.18
C GLN A 57 7.17 -42.82 17.30
N THR A 58 7.95 -42.70 16.23
CA THR A 58 8.62 -43.83 15.60
C THR A 58 10.12 -43.63 15.77
N ASN A 59 10.68 -44.37 16.73
CA ASN A 59 12.11 -44.57 16.87
C ASN A 59 12.66 -45.17 15.57
N ASN A 60 13.63 -44.50 14.95
CA ASN A 60 14.70 -45.15 14.20
C ASN A 60 15.94 -44.26 14.27
N ASN A 61 16.99 -44.82 14.86
CA ASN A 61 18.32 -44.25 14.90
C ASN A 61 18.91 -44.26 13.48
N ASP A 62 19.29 -43.10 12.96
CA ASP A 62 20.49 -42.99 12.14
C ASP A 62 21.09 -41.60 12.32
N SER A 63 22.39 -41.60 12.61
CA SER A 63 23.18 -40.44 12.98
C SER A 63 23.72 -39.76 11.73
N ASP A 64 23.21 -38.57 11.42
CA ASP A 64 23.92 -37.57 10.64
C ASP A 64 23.80 -36.23 11.38
N ALA A 65 24.94 -35.73 11.85
CA ALA A 65 25.05 -34.47 12.57
C ALA A 65 24.96 -33.32 11.56
N GLU A 66 23.75 -32.88 11.26
CA GLU A 66 23.52 -31.51 10.80
C GLU A 66 23.43 -30.62 12.05
N GLU A 67 24.22 -29.54 12.09
CA GLU A 67 24.11 -28.51 13.12
C GLU A 67 22.75 -27.82 12.94
N ASP A 68 21.72 -28.37 13.59
CA ASP A 68 20.43 -27.73 13.75
C ASP A 68 20.66 -26.39 14.45
N ILE A 69 20.55 -25.31 13.68
CA ILE A 69 20.44 -23.96 14.19
C ILE A 69 19.18 -23.94 15.06
N GLN A 70 19.36 -24.02 16.38
CA GLN A 70 18.29 -23.81 17.35
C GLN A 70 17.85 -22.34 17.27
N VAL A 71 17.01 -22.02 16.29
CA VAL A 71 16.25 -20.78 16.29
C VAL A 71 15.23 -20.93 17.41
N SER A 72 15.28 -20.04 18.41
CA SER A 72 14.24 -19.97 19.43
C SER A 72 12.93 -19.54 18.76
N GLU A 73 12.10 -20.49 18.33
CA GLU A 73 10.81 -20.28 17.63
C GLU A 73 9.71 -19.76 18.55
N VAL A 74 9.97 -18.76 19.39
CA VAL A 74 8.91 -18.10 20.16
C VAL A 74 8.49 -16.86 19.38
N ALA A 75 7.29 -16.90 18.80
CA ALA A 75 6.70 -15.74 18.16
C ALA A 75 6.66 -14.56 19.14
N PRO A 76 7.13 -13.36 18.76
CA PRO A 76 7.04 -12.21 19.64
C PRO A 76 5.58 -11.87 19.90
N GLU A 77 5.22 -11.79 21.19
CA GLU A 77 3.85 -11.47 21.60
C GLU A 77 3.68 -9.97 21.86
N PHE A 78 2.56 -9.43 21.39
CA PHE A 78 2.17 -8.03 21.58
C PHE A 78 0.80 -7.94 22.27
N PRO A 79 0.64 -8.39 23.53
CA PRO A 79 -0.68 -8.62 24.14
C PRO A 79 -1.54 -7.34 24.22
N GLU A 80 -0.94 -6.21 24.60
CA GLU A 80 -1.66 -4.92 24.67
C GLU A 80 -2.11 -4.46 23.28
N PHE A 81 -1.23 -4.55 22.27
CA PHE A 81 -1.55 -4.15 20.91
C PHE A 81 -2.57 -5.08 20.26
N THR A 82 -2.43 -6.39 20.48
CA THR A 82 -3.36 -7.44 20.04
C THR A 82 -4.76 -7.15 20.56
N SER A 83 -4.90 -6.80 21.83
CA SER A 83 -6.20 -6.45 22.43
C SER A 83 -6.83 -5.23 21.75
N LYS A 84 -6.06 -4.15 21.54
CA LYS A 84 -6.54 -2.94 20.84
C LYS A 84 -6.96 -3.23 19.40
N VAL A 85 -6.21 -4.07 18.69
CA VAL A 85 -6.51 -4.48 17.31
C VAL A 85 -7.79 -5.32 17.26
N LEU A 86 -7.95 -6.30 18.15
CA LEU A 86 -9.16 -7.12 18.23
C LEU A 86 -10.40 -6.30 18.57
N GLU A 87 -10.32 -5.36 19.52
CA GLU A 87 -11.41 -4.43 19.81
C GLU A 87 -11.79 -3.59 18.58
N ALA A 88 -10.80 -3.08 17.85
CA ALA A 88 -11.03 -2.32 16.64
C ALA A 88 -11.70 -3.17 15.54
N ILE A 89 -11.22 -4.40 15.30
CA ILE A 89 -11.80 -5.36 14.35
C ILE A 89 -13.27 -5.63 14.68
N ASN A 90 -13.57 -5.92 15.95
CA ASN A 90 -14.93 -6.16 16.43
C ASN A 90 -15.85 -4.96 16.17
N SER A 91 -15.37 -3.74 16.44
CA SER A 91 -16.15 -2.50 16.22
C SER A 91 -16.40 -2.15 14.73
N LEU A 92 -15.62 -2.75 13.83
CA LEU A 92 -15.71 -2.60 12.38
C LEU A 92 -16.54 -3.73 11.72
N GLY A 93 -16.97 -4.73 12.49
CA GLY A 93 -17.81 -5.84 12.01
C GLY A 93 -17.05 -7.13 11.74
N GLY A 94 -15.89 -7.34 12.39
CA GLY A 94 -15.15 -8.59 12.39
C GLY A 94 -14.20 -8.80 11.22
N ARG A 95 -14.39 -8.06 10.11
CA ARG A 95 -13.51 -8.12 8.94
C ARG A 95 -13.00 -6.73 8.57
N ILE A 96 -11.69 -6.63 8.35
CA ILE A 96 -11.04 -5.35 8.04
C ILE A 96 -10.12 -5.46 6.84
N PHE A 97 -9.70 -4.30 6.33
CA PHE A 97 -8.62 -4.10 5.39
C PHE A 97 -7.54 -3.22 6.06
N PRO A 98 -6.30 -3.72 6.26
CA PRO A 98 -5.26 -2.97 6.95
C PRO A 98 -4.44 -2.11 5.97
N LYS A 99 -4.04 -0.92 6.40
CA LYS A 99 -3.05 -0.08 5.71
C LYS A 99 -2.21 0.74 6.70
N LEU A 100 -1.13 1.35 6.24
CA LEU A 100 -0.36 2.33 7.00
C LEU A 100 -0.80 3.77 6.70
N ASN A 101 0.04 4.74 7.03
CA ASN A 101 -0.19 6.17 6.84
C ASN A 101 -0.63 6.51 5.41
N TRP A 102 -0.02 5.86 4.39
CA TRP A 102 -0.29 6.13 2.99
C TRP A 102 -0.61 4.87 2.19
N SER A 103 0.16 3.80 2.39
CA SER A 103 0.14 2.65 1.51
C SER A 103 -0.63 1.48 2.10
N ALA A 104 -1.27 0.70 1.22
CA ALA A 104 -1.91 -0.56 1.54
C ALA A 104 -1.12 -1.74 0.94
N PRO A 105 -1.12 -2.94 1.57
CA PRO A 105 -0.25 -4.07 1.19
C PRO A 105 -0.77 -4.83 -0.04
N ARG A 106 -1.14 -4.11 -1.11
CA ARG A 106 -1.75 -4.71 -2.31
C ARG A 106 -0.81 -5.65 -3.05
N ASP A 107 0.47 -5.31 -3.03
CA ASP A 107 1.57 -6.10 -3.53
C ASP A 107 1.75 -7.42 -2.76
N ALA A 108 1.29 -7.51 -1.50
CA ALA A 108 1.34 -8.73 -0.68
C ALA A 108 0.13 -9.66 -0.83
N ASN A 109 -0.82 -9.40 -1.76
CA ASN A 109 -2.00 -10.28 -1.90
C ASN A 109 -1.64 -11.75 -2.22
N TRP A 110 -0.41 -12.03 -2.68
CA TRP A 110 0.05 -13.36 -3.02
C TRP A 110 0.29 -14.28 -1.82
N ILE A 111 0.60 -13.73 -0.64
CA ILE A 111 0.84 -14.53 0.56
C ILE A 111 -0.45 -14.81 1.33
N ALA A 112 -1.53 -14.06 1.04
CA ALA A 112 -2.82 -14.24 1.70
C ALA A 112 -3.39 -15.64 1.43
N LEU A 113 -3.68 -16.39 2.50
CA LEU A 113 -4.21 -17.76 2.44
C LEU A 113 -5.54 -17.87 1.66
N ASN A 114 -6.31 -16.79 1.63
CA ASN A 114 -7.60 -16.69 0.95
C ASN A 114 -7.55 -15.84 -0.34
N SER A 115 -6.34 -15.50 -0.84
CA SER A 115 -6.14 -14.59 -1.98
C SER A 115 -6.84 -13.23 -1.82
N SER A 116 -7.08 -12.81 -0.58
CA SER A 116 -7.78 -11.58 -0.22
C SER A 116 -6.99 -10.77 0.79
N LEU A 117 -7.06 -9.45 0.69
CA LEU A 117 -6.46 -8.51 1.65
C LEU A 117 -7.34 -8.32 2.90
N GLN A 118 -8.33 -9.18 3.08
CA GLN A 118 -9.19 -9.20 4.25
C GLN A 118 -8.47 -9.86 5.42
N CYS A 119 -8.47 -9.18 6.57
CA CYS A 119 -7.96 -9.72 7.83
C CYS A 119 -9.05 -9.78 8.88
N ASP A 120 -8.94 -10.75 9.80
CA ASP A 120 -9.74 -10.82 11.02
C ASP A 120 -8.89 -10.98 12.30
N SER A 121 -7.57 -11.13 12.15
CA SER A 121 -6.62 -11.23 13.26
C SER A 121 -5.39 -10.34 13.07
N LEU A 122 -4.62 -10.14 14.16
CA LEU A 122 -3.32 -9.45 14.09
C LEU A 122 -2.29 -10.25 13.26
N SER A 123 -2.36 -11.58 13.32
CA SER A 123 -1.47 -12.46 12.57
C SER A 123 -1.64 -12.28 11.06
N ASP A 124 -2.88 -12.13 10.56
CA ASP A 124 -3.13 -11.84 9.15
C ASP A 124 -2.53 -10.49 8.73
N ILE A 125 -2.68 -9.47 9.59
CA ILE A 125 -2.13 -8.14 9.35
C ILE A 125 -0.62 -8.21 9.24
N PHE A 126 0.04 -8.90 10.18
CA PHE A 126 1.50 -9.07 10.15
C PHE A 126 1.97 -9.87 8.95
N LEU A 127 1.24 -10.92 8.55
CA LEU A 127 1.55 -11.68 7.34
C LEU A 127 1.58 -10.76 6.11
N LEU A 128 0.53 -9.96 5.91
CA LEU A 128 0.47 -9.03 4.77
C LEU A 128 1.52 -7.92 4.86
N PHE A 129 1.74 -7.36 6.04
CA PHE A 129 2.63 -6.22 6.23
C PHE A 129 4.09 -6.61 6.06
N LYS A 130 4.52 -7.76 6.61
CA LYS A 130 5.90 -8.26 6.42
C LYS A 130 6.19 -8.70 4.99
N SER A 131 5.16 -8.99 4.19
CA SER A 131 5.31 -9.41 2.79
C SER A 131 5.07 -8.29 1.77
N SER A 132 4.96 -7.02 2.21
CA SER A 132 4.70 -5.87 1.35
C SER A 132 5.90 -4.92 1.29
N ASP A 133 6.41 -4.71 0.09
CA ASP A 133 7.37 -3.65 -0.23
C ASP A 133 6.74 -2.27 0.00
N PHE A 134 5.45 -2.10 -0.29
CA PHE A 134 4.75 -0.83 -0.06
C PHE A 134 4.67 -0.46 1.43
N ILE A 135 4.41 -1.42 2.31
CA ILE A 135 4.43 -1.19 3.76
C ILE A 135 5.86 -0.92 4.24
N THR A 136 6.84 -1.66 3.75
CA THR A 136 8.25 -1.43 4.07
C THR A 136 8.69 -0.02 3.66
N HIS A 137 8.27 0.44 2.48
CA HIS A 137 8.53 1.80 2.01
C HIS A 137 7.92 2.86 2.95
N ASP A 138 6.66 2.69 3.37
CA ASP A 138 6.00 3.59 4.33
C ASP A 138 6.76 3.70 5.66
N LEU A 139 7.35 2.59 6.14
CA LEU A 139 8.09 2.55 7.41
C LEU A 139 9.53 3.07 7.31
N THR A 140 10.19 2.93 6.15
CA THR A 140 11.63 3.20 6.00
C THR A 140 11.98 4.44 5.18
N GLN A 141 11.10 4.84 4.25
CA GLN A 141 11.39 5.86 3.24
C GLN A 141 10.30 6.93 3.06
N PRO A 142 9.66 7.48 4.13
CA PRO A 142 8.68 8.53 3.91
C PRO A 142 9.27 9.86 3.42
N LEU A 143 10.61 10.03 3.36
CA LEU A 143 11.44 10.95 2.56
C LEU A 143 12.82 11.16 3.26
N PRO A 144 13.93 11.47 2.54
CA PRO A 144 15.28 11.62 3.11
C PRO A 144 15.45 12.75 4.15
N SER A 145 14.44 13.61 4.33
CA SER A 145 14.47 14.73 5.30
C SER A 145 13.48 14.58 6.45
N PHE A 146 12.77 13.45 6.55
CA PHE A 146 11.97 13.15 7.73
C PHE A 146 12.88 12.42 8.70
N ILE A 147 13.31 13.13 9.73
CA ILE A 147 13.89 12.46 10.88
C ILE A 147 12.71 11.76 11.55
N PHE A 148 12.64 10.43 11.45
CA PHE A 148 11.91 9.62 12.41
C PHE A 148 12.56 9.84 13.77
N LEU A 149 12.14 10.90 14.47
CA LEU A 149 12.51 11.06 15.87
C LEU A 149 11.64 10.07 16.64
N PHE A 150 12.18 8.87 16.81
CA PHE A 150 11.78 8.00 17.90
C PHE A 150 11.80 8.85 19.17
N SER A 151 10.73 8.78 19.97
CA SER A 151 10.45 9.61 21.14
C SER A 151 11.62 9.79 22.13
N SER A 152 12.69 9.00 22.03
CA SER A 152 13.90 9.06 22.85
C SER A 152 14.99 10.03 22.36
N GLN A 153 15.02 10.46 21.08
CA GLN A 153 16.12 11.27 20.54
C GLN A 153 15.92 12.80 20.56
N ILE A 154 14.73 13.29 20.91
CA ILE A 154 14.44 14.74 21.04
C ILE A 154 15.22 15.36 22.22
N LEU A 155 15.65 14.55 23.19
CA LEU A 155 16.32 15.04 24.40
C LEU A 155 17.78 15.45 24.22
N TYR A 156 18.40 15.18 23.06
CA TYR A 156 19.84 15.43 22.84
C TYR A 156 20.14 16.45 21.72
N THR A 157 19.13 17.06 21.10
CA THR A 157 19.36 18.06 20.05
C THR A 157 19.65 19.43 20.68
N PRO A 158 20.79 20.07 20.36
CA PRO A 158 21.12 21.39 20.89
C PRO A 158 20.09 22.45 20.48
N PRO A 159 19.69 23.39 21.37
CA PRO A 159 18.67 24.40 21.08
C PRO A 159 18.96 25.29 19.87
N HIS A 160 20.23 25.41 19.46
CA HIS A 160 20.65 26.31 18.38
C HIS A 160 20.45 25.75 16.95
N LEU A 161 20.03 24.50 16.80
CA LEU A 161 19.70 23.89 15.49
C LEU A 161 18.18 23.73 15.26
N MET A 162 17.33 24.03 16.26
CA MET A 162 15.87 23.89 16.18
C MET A 162 15.19 24.94 15.28
N ASP A 163 15.80 26.10 15.05
CA ASP A 163 15.17 27.20 14.29
C ASP A 163 15.20 27.01 12.75
N PHE A 164 15.98 26.05 12.23
CA PHE A 164 16.08 25.78 10.77
C PHE A 164 15.41 24.48 10.32
N PHE A 165 15.09 23.58 11.25
CA PHE A 165 14.41 22.32 10.98
C PHE A 165 13.39 22.11 12.09
N THR A 166 12.13 22.44 11.85
CA THR A 166 11.04 21.80 12.60
C THR A 166 10.90 20.38 12.04
N PRO A 167 11.37 19.34 12.73
CA PRO A 167 11.17 17.98 12.27
C PRO A 167 9.66 17.70 12.33
N VAL A 168 9.05 17.44 11.17
CA VAL A 168 7.70 16.89 11.15
C VAL A 168 7.83 15.45 11.61
N ILE A 169 7.44 15.17 12.85
CA ILE A 169 7.46 13.82 13.41
C ILE A 169 6.28 13.07 12.80
N ILE A 170 6.58 12.09 11.95
CA ILE A 170 5.59 11.14 11.46
C ILE A 170 5.66 9.91 12.34
N CYS A 171 4.55 9.60 13.00
CA CYS A 171 4.39 8.36 13.72
C CYS A 171 3.71 7.35 12.81
N PRO A 172 4.25 6.12 12.65
CA PRO A 172 3.56 5.08 11.89
C PRO A 172 2.25 4.74 12.59
N GLN A 173 1.20 4.57 11.78
CA GLN A 173 -0.13 4.27 12.28
C GLN A 173 -0.70 3.07 11.53
N LEU A 174 -1.33 2.16 12.27
CA LEU A 174 -2.13 1.09 11.72
C LEU A 174 -3.54 1.62 11.47
N VAL A 175 -3.93 1.66 10.21
CA VAL A 175 -5.28 2.00 9.79
C VAL A 175 -6.05 0.71 9.54
N LEU A 176 -7.14 0.52 10.27
CA LEU A 176 -8.07 -0.58 10.10
C LEU A 176 -9.35 -0.06 9.44
N ARG A 177 -9.56 -0.40 8.17
CA ARG A 177 -10.77 -0.02 7.43
C ARG A 177 -11.77 -1.16 7.50
N LYS A 178 -13.06 -0.87 7.64
CA LYS A 178 -14.11 -1.90 7.53
C LYS A 178 -14.01 -2.59 6.17
N TRP A 179 -13.95 -3.92 6.17
CA TRP A 179 -13.93 -4.69 4.92
C TRP A 179 -15.18 -4.40 4.09
N SER A 180 -14.97 -4.08 2.82
CA SER A 180 -16.01 -3.84 1.81
C SER A 180 -15.53 -4.44 0.49
N GLU A 181 -16.37 -5.24 -0.16
CA GLU A 181 -16.04 -5.83 -1.46
C GLU A 181 -16.21 -4.77 -2.54
N LEU A 182 -15.10 -4.14 -2.93
CA LEU A 182 -15.04 -3.17 -4.01
C LEU A 182 -14.80 -3.91 -5.32
N ILE A 183 -15.70 -3.74 -6.29
CA ILE A 183 -15.52 -4.29 -7.63
C ILE A 183 -14.52 -3.41 -8.39
N PRO A 184 -13.41 -3.92 -8.94
CA PRO A 184 -12.36 -3.07 -9.51
C PRO A 184 -12.83 -2.15 -10.64
N GLY A 185 -13.81 -2.59 -11.44
CA GLY A 185 -14.43 -1.77 -12.49
C GLY A 185 -15.27 -0.59 -11.99
N GLY A 186 -15.40 -0.38 -10.67
CA GLY A 186 -16.00 0.80 -10.06
C GLY A 186 -14.98 1.79 -9.48
N GLU A 187 -13.68 1.49 -9.56
CA GLU A 187 -12.63 2.33 -9.00
C GLU A 187 -12.03 3.28 -10.04
N PHE A 188 -11.86 4.54 -9.65
CA PHE A 188 -11.31 5.60 -10.50
C PHE A 188 -10.28 6.44 -9.74
N ARG A 189 -9.26 6.90 -10.45
CA ARG A 189 -8.27 7.86 -9.98
C ARG A 189 -8.56 9.22 -10.59
N CYS A 190 -8.57 10.25 -9.76
CA CYS A 190 -8.93 11.61 -10.11
C CYS A 190 -7.76 12.55 -9.82
N PHE A 191 -7.45 13.46 -10.75
CA PHE A 191 -6.33 14.37 -10.66
C PHE A 191 -6.83 15.80 -10.51
N VAL A 192 -6.36 16.48 -9.48
CA VAL A 192 -6.73 17.86 -9.14
C VAL A 192 -5.51 18.74 -9.24
N LYS A 193 -5.65 19.85 -9.96
CA LYS A 193 -4.62 20.88 -10.09
C LYS A 193 -5.27 22.25 -9.97
N GLU A 194 -4.68 23.14 -9.18
CA GLU A 194 -5.19 24.48 -8.89
C GLU A 194 -6.66 24.44 -8.42
N ASN A 195 -7.00 23.47 -7.55
CA ASN A 195 -8.35 23.20 -7.07
C ASN A 195 -9.37 22.88 -8.19
N LYS A 196 -8.93 22.43 -9.37
CA LYS A 196 -9.80 21.98 -10.47
C LYS A 196 -9.56 20.50 -10.75
N LEU A 197 -10.65 19.75 -10.90
CA LEU A 197 -10.58 18.38 -11.39
C LEU A 197 -10.22 18.41 -12.89
N ILE A 198 -9.01 17.97 -13.23
CA ILE A 198 -8.48 18.04 -14.59
C ILE A 198 -8.58 16.71 -15.35
N ALA A 199 -8.56 15.59 -14.63
CA ALA A 199 -8.57 14.26 -15.24
C ALA A 199 -9.17 13.19 -14.32
N ILE A 200 -9.75 12.17 -14.94
CA ILE A 200 -10.30 10.97 -14.32
C ILE A 200 -9.85 9.77 -15.15
N CYS A 201 -9.36 8.71 -14.51
CA CYS A 201 -9.15 7.43 -15.18
C CYS A 201 -9.60 6.22 -14.38
N GLN A 202 -9.92 5.14 -15.09
CA GLN A 202 -10.13 3.82 -14.51
C GLN A 202 -8.90 3.37 -13.70
N ARG A 203 -9.11 2.90 -12.47
CA ARG A 203 -8.00 2.50 -11.57
C ARG A 203 -7.35 1.19 -12.00
N ASP A 204 -8.15 0.21 -12.39
CA ASP A 204 -7.71 -1.08 -12.92
C ASP A 204 -7.63 -1.02 -14.45
N TYR A 205 -6.59 -0.39 -14.99
CA TYR A 205 -6.44 -0.26 -16.44
C TYR A 205 -6.15 -1.59 -17.17
N THR A 206 -5.90 -2.68 -16.44
CA THR A 206 -5.54 -3.98 -17.04
C THR A 206 -6.72 -4.74 -17.62
N GLN A 207 -7.95 -4.34 -17.27
CA GLN A 207 -9.16 -5.01 -17.70
C GLN A 207 -10.12 -4.07 -18.42
N TYR A 208 -10.87 -4.63 -19.37
CA TYR A 208 -11.99 -3.95 -20.01
C TYR A 208 -13.28 -4.21 -19.25
N TYR A 209 -13.97 -3.14 -18.86
CA TYR A 209 -15.28 -3.22 -18.24
C TYR A 209 -16.32 -2.55 -19.12
N GLN A 210 -17.21 -3.35 -19.72
CA GLN A 210 -18.24 -2.84 -20.64
C GLN A 210 -19.15 -1.80 -19.99
N HIS A 211 -19.42 -1.91 -18.69
CA HIS A 211 -20.27 -0.94 -17.98
C HIS A 211 -19.60 0.42 -17.83
N VAL A 212 -18.27 0.49 -17.73
CA VAL A 212 -17.53 1.77 -17.64
C VAL A 212 -17.70 2.56 -18.93
N PHE A 213 -17.53 1.91 -20.08
CA PHE A 213 -17.76 2.53 -21.39
C PHE A 213 -19.21 3.01 -21.56
N LYS A 214 -20.20 2.18 -21.18
CA LYS A 214 -21.62 2.55 -21.30
C LYS A 214 -22.06 3.68 -20.36
N GLN A 215 -21.34 3.88 -19.25
CA GLN A 215 -21.70 4.84 -18.20
C GLN A 215 -20.67 5.95 -18.04
N GLU A 216 -19.83 6.20 -19.05
CA GLU A 216 -18.75 7.18 -18.99
C GLU A 216 -19.25 8.56 -18.56
N GLU A 217 -20.22 9.12 -19.28
CA GLU A 217 -20.79 10.45 -19.02
C GLU A 217 -21.40 10.53 -17.61
N GLN A 218 -22.20 9.53 -17.23
CA GLN A 218 -22.83 9.46 -15.90
C GLN A 218 -21.80 9.35 -14.77
N THR A 219 -20.73 8.59 -14.99
CA THR A 219 -19.65 8.40 -14.02
C THR A 219 -18.84 9.68 -13.89
N CYS A 220 -18.48 10.31 -15.01
CA CYS A 220 -17.78 11.59 -15.05
C CYS A 220 -18.57 12.68 -14.33
N GLN A 221 -19.88 12.78 -14.59
CA GLN A 221 -20.76 13.74 -13.91
C GLN A 221 -20.83 13.47 -12.39
N ALA A 222 -21.06 12.22 -11.97
CA ALA A 222 -21.14 11.87 -10.55
C ALA A 222 -19.84 12.19 -9.79
N ILE A 223 -18.68 11.97 -10.41
CA ILE A 223 -17.38 12.30 -9.82
C ILE A 223 -17.17 13.82 -9.73
N GLN A 224 -17.55 14.58 -10.77
CA GLN A 224 -17.48 16.05 -10.75
C GLN A 224 -18.39 16.66 -9.68
N GLU A 225 -19.62 16.14 -9.54
CA GLU A 225 -20.55 16.55 -8.49
C GLU A 225 -19.99 16.22 -7.10
N PHE A 226 -19.47 15.01 -6.90
CA PHE A 226 -18.84 14.62 -5.64
C PHE A 226 -17.63 15.51 -5.30
N PHE A 227 -16.78 15.79 -6.28
CA PHE A 227 -15.62 16.67 -6.12
C PHE A 227 -16.04 18.07 -5.69
N SER A 228 -16.90 18.73 -6.47
CA SER A 228 -17.35 20.11 -6.21
C SER A 228 -18.10 20.26 -4.89
N GLN A 229 -18.89 19.26 -4.48
CA GLN A 229 -19.71 19.34 -3.27
C GLN A 229 -18.94 18.97 -1.98
N HIS A 230 -17.94 18.10 -2.07
CA HIS A 230 -17.35 17.48 -0.88
C HIS A 230 -15.84 17.62 -0.76
N ILE A 231 -15.10 17.69 -1.87
CA ILE A 231 -13.62 17.66 -1.86
C ILE A 231 -13.02 19.03 -2.17
N GLN A 232 -13.51 19.70 -3.20
CA GLN A 232 -13.00 20.97 -3.70
C GLN A 232 -12.99 22.03 -2.58
N TYR A 233 -11.85 22.68 -2.37
CA TYR A 233 -11.62 23.66 -1.30
C TYR A 233 -11.76 23.15 0.15
N ASN A 234 -12.05 21.86 0.35
CA ASN A 234 -12.10 21.24 1.68
C ASN A 234 -10.83 20.44 2.02
N PHE A 235 -10.03 20.07 1.01
CA PHE A 235 -8.69 19.49 1.23
C PHE A 235 -7.64 20.59 1.43
N LEU A 236 -6.53 20.22 2.07
CA LEU A 236 -5.49 21.17 2.50
C LEU A 236 -4.61 21.67 1.35
N ASP A 237 -4.48 20.87 0.27
CA ASP A 237 -3.68 21.20 -0.91
C ASP A 237 -4.57 21.54 -2.11
N GLU A 238 -4.07 22.40 -3.00
CA GLU A 238 -4.74 22.73 -4.27
C GLU A 238 -4.45 21.71 -5.38
N ASP A 239 -3.32 21.01 -5.26
CA ASP A 239 -2.82 20.00 -6.20
C ASP A 239 -2.71 18.65 -5.48
N PHE A 240 -3.55 17.69 -5.86
CA PHE A 240 -3.58 16.36 -5.26
C PHE A 240 -4.24 15.34 -6.18
N VAL A 241 -4.12 14.06 -5.82
CA VAL A 241 -4.77 12.94 -6.48
C VAL A 241 -5.70 12.27 -5.48
N PHE A 242 -6.90 11.92 -5.89
CA PHE A 242 -7.82 11.16 -5.03
C PHE A 242 -8.38 9.95 -5.77
N ASP A 243 -8.47 8.84 -5.05
CA ASP A 243 -9.07 7.61 -5.55
C ASP A 243 -10.51 7.52 -5.04
N ILE A 244 -11.45 7.14 -5.91
CA ILE A 244 -12.85 6.93 -5.56
C ILE A 244 -13.34 5.57 -5.99
N TYR A 245 -14.43 5.14 -5.36
CA TYR A 245 -15.23 4.00 -5.78
C TYR A 245 -16.66 4.48 -6.04
N ARG A 246 -17.21 4.13 -7.20
CA ARG A 246 -18.63 4.32 -7.53
C ARG A 246 -19.34 2.98 -7.43
N ASP A 247 -20.30 2.89 -6.52
CA ASP A 247 -21.09 1.67 -6.36
C ASP A 247 -22.17 1.52 -7.45
N SER A 248 -22.82 0.36 -7.48
CA SER A 248 -23.87 0.04 -8.44
C SER A 248 -25.12 0.91 -8.31
N GLN A 249 -25.29 1.62 -7.19
CA GLN A 249 -26.39 2.58 -6.97
C GLN A 249 -25.99 4.00 -7.42
N GLY A 250 -24.76 4.19 -7.89
CA GLY A 250 -24.22 5.47 -8.35
C GLY A 250 -23.64 6.34 -7.24
N ARG A 251 -23.57 5.85 -5.99
CA ARG A 251 -22.97 6.60 -4.89
C ARG A 251 -21.44 6.53 -4.99
N VAL A 252 -20.82 7.69 -4.78
CA VAL A 252 -19.36 7.86 -4.80
C VAL A 252 -18.80 7.83 -3.39
N TRP A 253 -17.70 7.10 -3.23
CA TRP A 253 -16.97 6.91 -1.99
C TRP A 253 -15.50 7.29 -2.18
N LEU A 254 -14.97 8.17 -1.34
CA LEU A 254 -13.55 8.46 -1.29
C LEU A 254 -12.78 7.25 -0.75
N ILE A 255 -11.79 6.79 -1.50
CA ILE A 255 -10.97 5.61 -1.16
C ILE A 255 -9.61 6.02 -0.62
N ASP A 256 -8.93 6.99 -1.25
CA ASP A 256 -7.61 7.45 -0.83
C ASP A 256 -7.29 8.86 -1.34
N LEU A 257 -6.30 9.50 -0.72
CA LEU A 257 -5.72 10.79 -1.13
C LEU A 257 -4.21 10.63 -1.24
N ASN A 258 -3.64 11.11 -2.34
CA ASN A 258 -2.23 10.97 -2.68
C ASN A 258 -1.64 12.30 -3.16
N PRO A 259 -0.33 12.53 -2.99
CA PRO A 259 0.34 13.73 -3.50
C PRO A 259 0.25 13.83 -5.03
N PHE A 260 0.19 15.05 -5.54
CA PHE A 260 0.31 15.31 -6.98
C PHE A 260 1.77 15.28 -7.42
N GLY A 261 2.15 14.24 -8.16
CA GLY A 261 3.48 14.07 -8.78
C GLY A 261 3.88 12.60 -8.93
N GLU A 262 5.06 12.37 -9.50
CA GLU A 262 5.58 11.05 -9.92
C GLU A 262 5.61 9.96 -8.84
N VAL A 263 5.54 10.33 -7.55
CA VAL A 263 5.39 9.36 -6.45
C VAL A 263 4.05 8.61 -6.50
N THR A 264 3.06 9.18 -7.17
CA THR A 264 1.74 8.61 -7.37
C THR A 264 1.64 8.10 -8.81
N ASP A 265 1.25 6.85 -9.00
CA ASP A 265 1.06 6.27 -10.34
C ASP A 265 0.00 7.06 -11.16
N SER A 266 0.37 7.52 -12.35
CA SER A 266 -0.52 8.29 -13.24
C SER A 266 -1.45 7.41 -14.09
N LEU A 267 -1.25 6.08 -14.07
CA LEU A 267 -2.08 5.07 -14.75
C LEU A 267 -2.24 5.34 -16.25
N LEU A 268 -3.45 5.72 -16.67
CA LEU A 268 -3.78 6.00 -18.07
C LEU A 268 -3.34 7.39 -18.55
N PHE A 269 -2.61 8.13 -17.73
CA PHE A 269 -2.03 9.43 -18.07
C PHE A 269 -0.51 9.43 -17.87
N SER A 270 0.18 10.42 -18.44
CA SER A 270 1.56 10.77 -18.09
C SER A 270 1.60 11.95 -17.11
N TRP A 271 2.65 12.04 -16.28
CA TRP A 271 2.83 13.22 -15.42
C TRP A 271 3.14 14.49 -16.20
N GLU A 272 3.76 14.36 -17.38
CA GLU A 272 4.03 15.48 -18.27
C GLU A 272 2.74 16.17 -18.73
N GLU A 273 1.76 15.40 -19.22
CA GLU A 273 0.49 15.97 -19.70
C GLU A 273 -0.39 16.52 -18.56
N LEU A 274 -0.36 15.87 -17.38
CA LEU A 274 -1.07 16.36 -16.19
C LEU A 274 -0.47 17.68 -15.67
N THR A 275 0.83 17.89 -15.86
CA THR A 275 1.54 19.08 -15.37
C THR A 275 1.52 20.22 -16.39
N SER A 276 1.56 19.95 -17.69
CA SER A 276 1.59 20.97 -18.76
C SER A 276 0.29 21.78 -18.89
N GLY A 277 -0.82 21.27 -18.34
CA GLY A 277 -2.14 21.90 -18.44
C GLY A 277 -2.85 21.62 -19.77
N GLU A 278 -2.24 20.83 -20.66
CA GLU A 278 -2.84 20.43 -21.94
C GLU A 278 -4.17 19.70 -21.74
N VAL A 279 -4.25 18.85 -20.72
CA VAL A 279 -5.44 18.07 -20.38
C VAL A 279 -6.63 18.97 -20.02
N ALA A 280 -6.39 20.10 -19.35
CA ALA A 280 -7.44 21.03 -18.93
C ALA A 280 -7.96 21.92 -20.07
N ASN A 281 -7.22 22.06 -21.16
CA ASN A 281 -7.53 22.99 -22.26
C ASN A 281 -8.31 22.34 -23.42
N GLN A 282 -8.49 21.02 -23.40
CA GLN A 282 -9.03 20.28 -24.55
C GLN A 282 -10.55 20.14 -24.55
N GLN A 283 -11.25 20.24 -23.41
CA GLN A 283 -12.70 19.99 -23.30
C GLN A 283 -13.37 20.83 -22.19
N GLU A 284 -14.69 21.05 -22.28
CA GLU A 284 -15.52 21.59 -21.19
C GLU A 284 -15.74 20.50 -20.11
N GLY A 285 -14.69 20.16 -19.37
CA GLY A 285 -14.73 19.14 -18.31
C GLY A 285 -13.40 18.43 -18.11
N PRO A 286 -13.28 17.55 -17.10
CA PRO A 286 -12.08 16.75 -16.89
C PRO A 286 -11.93 15.73 -18.01
N ALA A 287 -10.70 15.47 -18.45
CA ALA A 287 -10.43 14.38 -19.38
C ALA A 287 -10.74 13.03 -18.73
N PHE A 288 -11.53 12.19 -19.39
CA PHE A 288 -11.89 10.86 -18.91
C PHE A 288 -11.18 9.79 -19.74
N ARG A 289 -10.45 8.86 -19.09
CA ARG A 289 -9.79 7.73 -19.76
C ARG A 289 -10.15 6.40 -19.12
N HIS A 290 -10.53 5.43 -19.95
CA HIS A 290 -10.76 4.06 -19.53
C HIS A 290 -10.21 3.10 -20.58
N THR A 291 -10.07 1.83 -20.23
CA THR A 291 -9.60 0.82 -21.17
C THR A 291 -10.67 0.58 -22.24
N THR A 292 -10.32 0.71 -23.53
CA THR A 292 -11.30 0.81 -24.64
C THR A 292 -11.54 -0.48 -25.41
N SER A 293 -10.63 -1.45 -25.34
CA SER A 293 -10.75 -2.75 -26.00
C SER A 293 -10.64 -3.88 -25.00
N GLU A 294 -11.22 -5.05 -25.35
CA GLU A 294 -10.92 -6.31 -24.68
C GLU A 294 -9.41 -6.56 -24.79
N VAL A 295 -8.66 -6.10 -23.79
CA VAL A 295 -7.22 -6.35 -23.72
C VAL A 295 -7.06 -7.86 -23.48
N THR A 296 -6.14 -8.49 -24.20
CA THR A 296 -5.72 -9.84 -23.87
C THR A 296 -5.22 -9.88 -22.43
N VAL A 297 -5.33 -11.03 -21.75
CA VAL A 297 -4.96 -11.21 -20.33
C VAL A 297 -3.64 -10.50 -20.03
N GLN A 298 -3.71 -9.38 -19.30
CA GLN A 298 -2.54 -8.63 -18.88
C GLN A 298 -2.10 -9.13 -17.50
N PRO A 299 -0.79 -9.25 -17.26
CA PRO A 299 -0.27 -9.51 -15.93
C PRO A 299 -0.71 -8.39 -14.97
N SER A 300 -1.12 -8.75 -13.76
CA SER A 300 -1.34 -7.77 -12.69
C SER A 300 -0.08 -6.92 -12.48
N PRO A 301 -0.20 -5.58 -12.29
CA PRO A 301 0.96 -4.72 -12.04
C PRO A 301 1.73 -5.11 -10.78
N CYS A 302 1.07 -5.79 -9.84
CA CYS A 302 1.68 -6.27 -8.60
C CYS A 302 2.50 -7.56 -8.78
N LEU A 303 2.54 -8.17 -9.97
CA LEU A 303 3.29 -9.42 -10.19
C LEU A 303 4.80 -9.23 -10.06
N SER A 304 5.34 -8.05 -10.41
CA SER A 304 6.76 -7.74 -10.29
C SER A 304 7.26 -7.84 -8.83
N TYR A 305 6.40 -7.53 -7.86
CA TYR A 305 6.70 -7.60 -6.43
C TYR A 305 6.68 -9.02 -5.87
N ARG A 306 6.31 -10.03 -6.66
CA ARG A 306 6.34 -11.45 -6.26
C ARG A 306 7.66 -12.14 -6.60
N ILE A 307 8.56 -11.44 -7.28
CA ILE A 307 9.76 -12.02 -7.86
C ILE A 307 10.97 -11.33 -7.21
N PRO A 308 12.04 -12.07 -6.86
CA PRO A 308 13.27 -11.46 -6.37
C PRO A 308 13.74 -10.34 -7.29
N ARG A 309 14.09 -9.18 -6.72
CA ARG A 309 14.51 -7.98 -7.48
C ARG A 309 15.62 -8.29 -8.46
N ASP A 310 16.56 -9.16 -8.08
CA ASP A 310 17.64 -9.62 -8.95
C ASP A 310 17.11 -10.23 -10.25
N PHE A 311 16.06 -11.05 -10.20
CA PHE A 311 15.48 -11.65 -11.39
C PHE A 311 14.70 -10.63 -12.24
N LEU A 312 14.04 -9.66 -11.60
CA LEU A 312 13.35 -8.59 -12.30
C LEU A 312 14.37 -7.73 -13.08
N GLU A 313 15.43 -7.26 -12.42
CA GLU A 313 16.48 -6.43 -13.03
C GLU A 313 17.23 -7.17 -14.16
N LEU A 314 17.42 -8.49 -14.01
CA LEU A 314 17.93 -9.35 -15.08
C LEU A 314 16.99 -9.39 -16.29
N SER A 315 15.69 -9.45 -16.05
CA SER A 315 14.67 -9.54 -17.12
C SER A 315 14.41 -8.21 -17.82
N THR A 316 14.51 -7.09 -17.10
CA THR A 316 14.37 -5.74 -17.66
C THR A 316 15.66 -5.24 -18.30
N GLY A 317 16.80 -5.85 -17.98
CA GLY A 317 18.12 -5.46 -18.50
C GLY A 317 18.68 -4.20 -17.86
N GLU A 318 18.14 -3.79 -16.72
CA GLU A 318 18.55 -2.59 -15.98
C GLU A 318 19.92 -2.75 -15.32
N ASP A 319 20.31 -3.97 -14.94
CA ASP A 319 21.61 -4.26 -14.35
C ASP A 319 22.36 -5.38 -15.09
N ALA A 320 23.27 -4.98 -15.99
CA ALA A 320 24.13 -5.88 -16.74
C ALA A 320 25.12 -6.66 -15.85
N TYR A 321 25.47 -6.15 -14.66
CA TYR A 321 26.42 -6.81 -13.76
C TYR A 321 25.81 -8.05 -13.11
N LYS A 322 24.54 -8.00 -12.71
CA LYS A 322 23.82 -9.19 -12.19
C LYS A 322 23.76 -10.31 -13.23
N LEU A 323 23.60 -9.98 -14.51
CA LEU A 323 23.59 -10.97 -15.59
C LEU A 323 24.95 -11.65 -15.75
N ILE A 324 26.02 -10.87 -15.68
CA ILE A 324 27.39 -11.37 -15.72
C ILE A 324 27.66 -12.32 -14.54
N ASP A 325 27.19 -11.97 -13.34
CA ASP A 325 27.39 -12.81 -12.16
C ASP A 325 26.57 -14.10 -12.19
N PHE A 326 25.33 -14.05 -12.69
CA PHE A 326 24.53 -15.24 -12.95
C PHE A 326 25.21 -16.20 -13.94
N LEU A 327 25.76 -15.67 -15.04
CA LEU A 327 26.49 -16.46 -16.04
C LEU A 327 27.78 -17.09 -15.47
N LYS A 328 28.52 -16.36 -14.63
CA LYS A 328 29.69 -16.90 -13.92
C LYS A 328 29.31 -18.01 -12.95
N LEU A 329 28.18 -17.89 -12.26
CA LEU A 329 27.69 -18.91 -11.34
C LEU A 329 27.40 -20.22 -12.09
N LYS A 330 26.68 -20.13 -13.21
CA LYS A 330 26.36 -21.28 -14.06
C LYS A 330 27.61 -21.99 -14.58
N LYS A 331 28.62 -21.21 -15.03
CA LYS A 331 29.91 -21.75 -15.46
C LYS A 331 30.62 -22.55 -14.37
N LYS A 332 30.62 -22.05 -13.12
CA LYS A 332 31.18 -22.79 -11.97
C LYS A 332 30.39 -24.06 -11.62
N THR A 333 29.07 -24.08 -11.85
CA THR A 333 28.25 -25.27 -11.62
C THR A 333 28.48 -26.34 -12.68
N GLU A 334 28.76 -25.95 -13.92
CA GLU A 334 29.12 -26.86 -15.02
C GLU A 334 30.55 -27.43 -14.84
N GLU A 335 31.50 -26.63 -14.37
CA GLU A 335 32.87 -27.07 -14.06
C GLU A 335 32.94 -28.03 -12.85
N LYS A 336 31.98 -27.98 -11.93
CA LYS A 336 31.88 -28.91 -10.79
C LYS A 336 31.20 -30.25 -11.11
N LYS A 337 30.63 -30.40 -12.30
CA LYS A 337 29.94 -31.63 -12.76
C LYS A 337 30.83 -32.52 -13.65
N VAL A 338 32.11 -32.18 -13.81
CA VAL A 338 33.11 -32.94 -14.59
C VAL A 338 34.02 -33.73 -13.67
#